data_AF-A0A2E0U2N9-F1
#
_entry.id   AF-A0A2E0U2N9-F1
#
_cell.length_a   1.000
_cell.length_b   1.000
_cell.length_c   1.000
_cell.angle_alpha   90.00
_cell.angle_beta   90.00
_cell.angle_gamma   90.00
#
_symmetry.space_group_name_H-M   'P 1'
#
loop_
_entity.id
_entity.type
_entity.pdbx_description
1 polymer ?
#
loop_
_entity_poly.entity_id
_entity_poly.type
_entity_poly.pdbx_seq_one_letter_code
_entity_poly.pdbx_strand_id
1 'polypeptide(L)'
;KCCEIRKVIPLNSELKNYDAWVSGRKNYHLGERKNLKPFEVNNKKIVVNPLINFNIIDINEYFSKYNLPRHPLFDDGYLSIGCTNCTQKSSKINDPRSGRWANTMKTECGIHYKSK
;
A
#
# COMPACT_ATOMS: atom_id res chain seq x y z
N LYS A 1 6.44 13.19 -11.34
CA LYS A 1 7.42 12.50 -12.23
C LYS A 1 8.26 11.41 -11.54
N CYS A 2 8.81 11.61 -10.33
CA CYS A 2 9.68 10.60 -9.66
C CYS A 2 9.06 9.18 -9.54
N CYS A 3 7.85 9.05 -8.96
CA CYS A 3 7.20 7.74 -8.83
C CYS A 3 6.86 7.09 -10.18
N GLU A 4 6.62 7.88 -11.21
CA GLU A 4 6.35 7.38 -12.56
C GLU A 4 7.55 6.57 -13.05
N ILE A 5 8.71 7.22 -13.06
CA ILE A 5 9.97 6.65 -13.54
C ILE A 5 10.42 5.48 -12.67
N ARG A 6 10.38 5.63 -11.34
CA ARG A 6 10.98 4.67 -10.41
C ARG A 6 10.06 3.55 -9.95
N LYS A 7 8.75 3.62 -10.22
CA LYS A 7 7.78 2.63 -9.74
C LYS A 7 6.79 2.21 -10.81
N VAL A 8 6.15 3.15 -11.48
CA VAL A 8 5.04 2.85 -12.41
C VAL A 8 5.56 2.19 -13.68
N ILE A 9 6.52 2.81 -14.37
CA ILE A 9 7.13 2.26 -15.59
C ILE A 9 7.73 0.86 -15.37
N PRO A 10 8.60 0.63 -14.37
CA PRO A 10 9.18 -0.70 -14.17
C PRO A 10 8.13 -1.76 -13.78
N LEU A 11 7.16 -1.40 -12.91
CA LEU A 11 6.09 -2.32 -12.56
C LEU A 11 5.23 -2.69 -13.77
N ASN A 12 4.83 -1.71 -14.59
CA ASN A 12 4.04 -1.96 -15.79
C ASN A 12 4.81 -2.79 -16.82
N SER A 13 6.13 -2.65 -16.89
CA SER A 13 6.98 -3.48 -17.74
C SER A 13 6.89 -4.95 -17.34
N GLU A 14 7.01 -5.23 -16.04
CA GLU A 14 6.97 -6.60 -15.51
C GLU A 14 5.55 -7.21 -15.57
N LEU A 15 4.53 -6.42 -15.24
CA LEU A 15 3.14 -6.87 -15.23
C LEU A 15 2.61 -7.27 -16.62
N LYS A 16 3.33 -6.97 -17.72
CA LYS A 16 2.97 -7.50 -19.05
C LYS A 16 2.90 -9.03 -19.08
N ASN A 17 3.73 -9.68 -18.26
CA ASN A 17 3.88 -11.14 -18.21
C ASN A 17 2.78 -11.85 -17.39
N TYR A 18 1.87 -11.12 -16.74
CA TYR A 18 0.91 -11.69 -15.79
C TYR A 18 -0.49 -11.13 -16.03
N ASP A 19 -1.54 -11.93 -15.86
CA ASP A 19 -2.93 -11.46 -16.02
C ASP A 19 -3.52 -10.84 -14.76
N ALA A 20 -2.94 -11.14 -13.60
CA ALA A 20 -3.38 -10.66 -12.31
C ALA A 20 -2.21 -10.43 -11.35
N TRP A 21 -2.44 -9.62 -10.32
CA TRP A 21 -1.51 -9.41 -9.22
C TRP A 21 -2.24 -9.21 -7.90
N VAL A 22 -1.57 -9.59 -6.81
CA VAL A 22 -2.09 -9.48 -5.45
C VAL A 22 -1.56 -8.22 -4.79
N SER A 23 -2.43 -7.47 -4.14
CA SER A 23 -2.11 -6.23 -3.45
C SER A 23 -2.37 -6.34 -1.96
N GLY A 24 -1.47 -5.78 -1.15
CA GLY A 24 -1.61 -5.70 0.30
C GLY A 24 -2.49 -4.53 0.79
N ARG A 25 -3.26 -3.87 -0.09
CA ARG A 25 -4.16 -2.76 0.27
C ARG A 25 -5.29 -3.25 1.19
N LYS A 26 -5.72 -2.37 2.11
CA LYS A 26 -6.68 -2.64 3.19
C LYS A 26 -7.55 -1.39 3.40
N ASN A 27 -8.80 -1.55 3.81
CA ASN A 27 -9.74 -0.45 3.96
C ASN A 27 -9.38 0.52 5.09
N TYR A 28 -8.84 0.01 6.22
CA TYR A 28 -8.46 0.85 7.37
C TYR A 28 -7.26 1.77 7.10
N HIS A 29 -6.60 1.63 5.94
CA HIS A 29 -5.58 2.58 5.49
C HIS A 29 -6.18 3.92 4.99
N LEU A 30 -7.51 4.07 5.03
CA LEU A 30 -8.26 5.32 4.78
C LEU A 30 -8.04 5.91 3.37
N GLY A 31 -8.46 7.17 3.17
CA GLY A 31 -8.38 7.87 1.88
C GLY A 31 -9.15 7.14 0.78
N GLU A 32 -8.54 7.05 -0.40
CA GLU A 32 -9.09 6.33 -1.57
C GLU A 32 -9.25 4.83 -1.31
N ARG A 33 -8.65 4.29 -0.25
CA ARG A 33 -8.71 2.86 0.09
C ARG A 33 -9.98 2.45 0.82
N LYS A 34 -10.78 3.39 1.34
CA LYS A 34 -12.02 3.07 2.08
C LYS A 34 -13.02 2.25 1.25
N ASN A 35 -13.03 2.47 -0.07
CA ASN A 35 -13.99 1.88 -1.00
C ASN A 35 -13.33 0.88 -1.96
N LEU A 36 -12.23 0.24 -1.54
CA LEU A 36 -11.62 -0.81 -2.35
C LEU A 36 -12.63 -1.94 -2.58
N LYS A 37 -12.43 -2.65 -3.69
CA LYS A 37 -13.17 -3.87 -3.99
C LYS A 37 -12.24 -5.07 -3.83
N PRO A 38 -12.74 -6.26 -3.47
CA PRO A 38 -11.92 -7.48 -3.43
C PRO A 38 -11.20 -7.74 -4.75
N PHE A 39 -11.85 -7.41 -5.87
CA PHE A 39 -11.32 -7.47 -7.22
C PHE A 39 -11.46 -6.12 -7.93
N GLU A 40 -10.39 -5.69 -8.59
CA GLU A 40 -10.37 -4.48 -9.42
C GLU A 40 -9.72 -4.78 -10.77
N VAL A 41 -9.92 -3.89 -11.74
CA VAL A 41 -9.20 -3.94 -13.02
C VAL A 41 -8.29 -2.72 -13.10
N ASN A 42 -7.00 -2.95 -13.32
CA ASN A 42 -5.99 -1.92 -13.57
C ASN A 42 -5.16 -2.32 -14.80
N ASN A 43 -5.09 -1.45 -15.82
CA ASN A 43 -4.34 -1.69 -17.05
C ASN A 43 -4.62 -3.05 -17.71
N LYS A 44 -5.91 -3.42 -17.81
CA LYS A 44 -6.40 -4.70 -18.34
C LYS A 44 -5.96 -5.93 -17.52
N LYS A 45 -5.41 -5.74 -16.32
CA LYS A 45 -5.02 -6.80 -15.37
C LYS A 45 -5.95 -6.81 -14.17
N ILE A 46 -6.16 -7.98 -13.58
CA ILE A 46 -6.97 -8.14 -12.37
C ILE A 46 -6.10 -7.82 -11.15
N VAL A 47 -6.60 -6.98 -10.24
CA VAL A 47 -5.96 -6.72 -8.95
C VAL A 47 -6.78 -7.39 -7.87
N VAL A 48 -6.17 -8.28 -7.10
CA VAL A 48 -6.81 -8.99 -5.99
C VAL A 48 -6.37 -8.38 -4.67
N ASN A 49 -7.31 -7.99 -3.81
CA ASN A 49 -7.05 -7.41 -2.48
C ASN A 49 -7.52 -8.36 -1.37
N PRO A 50 -6.79 -9.46 -1.06
CA PRO A 50 -7.26 -10.46 -0.10
C PRO A 50 -7.32 -9.92 1.34
N LEU A 51 -6.50 -8.92 1.66
CA LEU A 51 -6.41 -8.32 2.99
C LEU A 51 -7.34 -7.11 3.15
N ILE A 52 -8.32 -6.93 2.27
CA ILE A 52 -9.14 -5.73 2.20
C ILE A 52 -9.85 -5.40 3.53
N ASN A 53 -10.37 -6.43 4.20
CA ASN A 53 -11.14 -6.30 5.45
C ASN A 53 -10.28 -6.46 6.70
N PHE A 54 -8.99 -6.76 6.57
CA PHE A 54 -8.09 -6.85 7.73
C PHE A 54 -7.96 -5.47 8.34
N ASN A 55 -8.20 -5.35 9.64
CA ASN A 55 -7.89 -4.19 10.46
C ASN A 55 -6.50 -4.35 11.13
N ILE A 56 -6.11 -3.40 11.98
CA ILE A 56 -4.81 -3.44 12.67
C ILE A 56 -4.67 -4.60 13.65
N ILE A 57 -5.76 -5.01 14.31
CA ILE A 57 -5.81 -6.14 15.24
C ILE A 57 -5.58 -7.43 14.46
N ASP A 58 -6.32 -7.64 13.36
CA ASP A 58 -6.16 -8.83 12.51
C ASP A 58 -4.72 -8.99 12.01
N ILE A 59 -4.08 -7.89 11.61
CA ILE A 59 -2.67 -7.89 11.20
C ILE A 59 -1.77 -8.26 12.37
N ASN A 60 -1.97 -7.67 13.55
CA ASN A 60 -1.13 -7.95 14.72
C ASN A 60 -1.25 -9.41 15.17
N GLU A 61 -2.46 -9.94 15.21
CA GLU A 61 -2.72 -11.33 15.54
C GLU A 61 -2.09 -12.27 14.50
N TYR A 62 -2.18 -11.95 13.21
CA TYR A 62 -1.56 -12.76 12.16
C TYR A 62 -0.03 -12.81 12.28
N PHE A 63 0.61 -11.66 12.56
CA PHE A 63 2.05 -11.61 12.79
C PHE A 63 2.46 -12.45 14.00
N SER A 64 1.71 -12.37 15.11
CA SER A 64 1.98 -13.14 16.32
C SER A 64 1.78 -14.64 16.10
N LYS A 65 0.62 -15.02 15.54
CA LYS A 65 0.23 -16.42 15.29
C LYS A 65 1.26 -17.17 14.44
N TYR A 66 1.82 -16.51 13.44
CA TYR A 66 2.78 -17.13 12.50
C TYR A 66 4.23 -16.71 12.75
N ASN A 67 4.52 -16.04 13.87
CA ASN A 67 5.85 -15.56 14.23
C ASN A 67 6.56 -14.82 13.08
N LEU A 68 5.84 -13.92 12.41
CA LEU A 68 6.35 -13.19 11.24
C LEU A 68 7.26 -12.04 11.67
N PRO A 69 8.42 -11.84 11.01
CA PRO A 69 9.29 -10.72 11.31
C PRO A 69 8.64 -9.41 10.85
N ARG A 70 8.65 -8.39 11.73
CA ARG A 70 8.29 -7.02 11.35
C ARG A 70 9.48 -6.31 10.73
N HIS A 71 9.17 -5.30 9.92
CA HIS A 71 10.19 -4.39 9.45
C HIS A 71 10.76 -3.60 10.65
N PRO A 72 12.09 -3.45 10.81
CA PRO A 72 12.70 -2.81 11.98
C PRO A 72 12.15 -1.41 12.29
N LEU A 73 11.95 -0.59 11.24
CA LEU A 73 11.37 0.76 11.37
C LEU A 73 9.94 0.81 11.92
N PHE A 74 9.24 -0.32 12.03
CA PHE A 74 7.90 -0.34 12.63
C PHE A 74 7.94 0.16 14.07
N ASP A 75 8.93 -0.30 14.84
CA ASP A 75 9.11 0.05 16.26
C ASP A 75 9.58 1.50 16.43
N ASP A 76 10.19 2.08 15.40
CA ASP A 76 10.55 3.51 15.34
C ASP A 76 9.36 4.43 15.01
N GLY A 77 8.17 3.87 14.77
CA GLY A 77 6.92 4.60 14.47
C GLY A 77 6.59 4.74 12.98
N TYR A 78 7.27 4.00 12.10
CA TYR A 78 6.95 3.99 10.66
C TYR A 78 5.92 2.90 10.33
N LEU A 79 4.64 3.23 10.51
CA LEU A 79 3.54 2.25 10.32
C LEU A 79 3.17 2.01 8.84
N SER A 80 3.61 2.90 7.94
CA SER A 80 3.54 2.69 6.49
C SER A 80 4.86 3.09 5.85
N ILE A 81 5.54 2.13 5.25
CA ILE A 81 6.91 2.31 4.73
C ILE A 81 6.88 2.51 3.21
N GLY A 82 7.70 3.43 2.72
CA GLY A 82 7.87 3.76 1.31
C GLY A 82 9.31 4.11 0.98
N CYS A 83 9.53 5.08 0.07
CA CYS A 83 10.88 5.61 -0.17
C CYS A 83 11.28 6.53 0.98
N THR A 84 12.57 6.55 1.34
CA THR A 84 13.12 7.35 2.45
C THR A 84 12.71 8.82 2.39
N ASN A 85 12.77 9.44 1.21
CA ASN A 85 12.43 10.85 1.00
C ASN A 85 10.91 11.15 0.91
N CYS A 86 10.05 10.14 0.99
CA CYS A 86 8.59 10.30 0.89
C CYS A 86 7.84 9.56 2.01
N THR A 87 8.54 9.24 3.10
CA THR A 87 8.04 8.52 4.26
C THR A 87 8.54 9.18 5.53
N GLN A 88 7.63 9.52 6.42
CA GLN A 88 7.90 10.00 7.78
C GLN A 88 7.20 9.08 8.78
N LYS A 89 7.44 9.30 10.08
CA LYS A 89 6.71 8.59 11.14
C LYS A 89 5.21 8.87 11.02
N SER A 90 4.39 7.89 11.37
CA SER A 90 2.94 8.06 11.40
C SER A 90 2.55 8.94 12.60
N SER A 91 1.54 9.78 12.44
CA SER A 91 1.08 10.74 13.47
C SER A 91 0.25 10.04 14.53
N LYS A 92 -0.50 9.00 14.14
CA LYS A 92 -1.34 8.18 15.01
C LYS A 92 -1.35 6.74 14.53
N ILE A 93 -1.58 5.81 15.46
CA ILE A 93 -1.63 4.38 15.14
C ILE A 93 -2.82 3.98 14.25
N ASN A 94 -3.92 4.72 14.37
CA ASN A 94 -5.14 4.52 13.59
C ASN A 94 -5.12 5.23 12.21
N ASP A 95 -4.05 5.98 11.91
CA ASP A 95 -3.78 6.51 10.57
C ASP A 95 -2.37 6.10 10.15
N PRO A 96 -2.15 4.81 9.83
CA PRO A 96 -0.82 4.28 9.58
C PRO A 96 -0.15 4.94 8.37
N ARG A 97 -0.93 5.54 7.46
CA ARG A 97 -0.43 6.17 6.23
C ARG A 97 -0.20 7.67 6.35
N SER A 98 -0.49 8.31 7.48
CA SER A 98 -0.32 9.75 7.66
C SER A 98 1.10 10.25 7.33
N GLY A 99 2.13 9.39 7.53
CA GLY A 99 3.53 9.71 7.22
C GLY A 99 3.89 9.59 5.73
N ARG A 100 2.96 9.15 4.87
CA ARG A 100 3.18 8.99 3.42
C ARG A 100 2.83 10.28 2.70
N TRP A 101 3.81 10.84 1.99
CA TRP A 101 3.65 12.11 1.25
C TRP A 101 3.06 13.24 2.10
N ALA A 102 3.45 13.27 3.39
CA ALA A 102 3.11 14.35 4.30
C ALA A 102 3.41 15.72 3.65
N ASN A 103 2.47 16.66 3.80
CA ASN A 103 2.52 18.00 3.20
C ASN A 103 2.38 18.03 1.66
N THR A 104 1.76 17.02 1.06
CA THR A 104 1.39 17.03 -0.37
C THR A 104 -0.07 16.66 -0.56
N MET A 105 -0.64 16.98 -1.73
CA MET A 105 -2.00 16.57 -2.12
C MET A 105 -2.10 15.08 -2.52
N LYS A 106 -0.99 14.34 -2.46
CA LYS A 106 -0.94 12.96 -2.95
C LYS A 106 -1.44 11.98 -1.89
N THR A 107 -2.51 11.27 -2.22
CA THR A 107 -3.16 10.30 -1.34
C THR A 107 -2.78 8.84 -1.67
N GLU A 108 -2.43 8.55 -2.93
CA GLU A 108 -2.11 7.20 -3.37
C GLU A 108 -0.88 7.10 -4.29
N CYS A 109 -0.24 5.94 -4.30
CA CYS A 109 0.91 5.68 -5.15
C CYS A 109 0.49 5.47 -6.61
N GLY A 110 1.31 5.95 -7.55
CA GLY A 110 1.09 5.78 -8.99
C GLY A 110 0.88 4.35 -9.45
N ILE A 111 1.43 3.37 -8.72
CA ILE A 111 1.25 1.93 -9.01
C ILE A 111 -0.20 1.46 -8.89
N HIS A 112 -1.08 2.25 -8.24
CA HIS A 112 -2.48 1.92 -8.04
C HIS A 112 -3.43 2.84 -8.81
N TYR A 113 -2.93 3.90 -9.44
CA TYR A 113 -3.76 4.67 -10.35
C TYR A 113 -3.96 3.87 -11.63
N LYS A 114 -5.20 3.87 -12.11
CA LYS A 114 -5.48 3.41 -13.48
C LYS A 114 -4.74 4.34 -14.42
N SER A 115 -3.97 3.78 -15.36
CA SER A 115 -3.52 4.60 -16.48
C SER A 115 -4.77 5.12 -17.20
N LYS A 116 -4.79 6.42 -17.48
CA LYS A 116 -5.83 7.01 -18.34
C LYS A 116 -5.74 6.40 -19.73
#